data_AF-A0A2S9GXK0-F1
#
_entry.id   AF-A0A2S9GXK0-F1
#
_cell.length_a   1.000
_cell.length_b   1.000
_cell.length_c   1.000
_cell.angle_alpha   90.00
_cell.angle_beta   90.00
_cell.angle_gamma   90.00
#
_symmetry.space_group_name_H-M   'P 1'
#
loop_
_entity.id
_entity.type
_entity.pdbx_description
1 polymer ?
#
loop_
_entity_poly.entity_id
_entity_poly.type
_entity_poly.pdbx_seq_one_letter_code
_entity_poly.pdbx_strand_id
1 'polypeptide(L)'
;MYAPPPPCSRYDITTLYEIEPEAQIGSLAPDFYLPERFQHRHFSELRGTPVIMVFSPSVWDPSAAEQLSFLKNLLAYCAPTYVNLRELSFENENYFLKFDLPQASTMIAVLHDFDPSGGIAHAYGVYGERAVIVVDAEGFLRERYVIPVGTMPRIDPLRQALEILGNDYGSVATGSTGQIMQVNRRQFLASAIAASLTLWIWPNIALADTPTGNPKSKSNALIPPTSRALTLKINGEFHTLNLDTRVTLLDALRENLGLTGTKKGCDQGTCGACTVLVDGRRIKACLTLAAMEEGKQITTIEGLAEGGQLHPMQQAFIDTDALQCGYCTPGQIMSAVALMHEGHAGNDDEIREWMSGNICRCGAYAGIVAAISNVAKGVKT
;
A
#
# COMPACT_ATOMS: atom_id res chain seq x y z
N MET A 1 14.03 -28.18 -22.56
CA MET A 1 15.06 -27.26 -22.05
C MET A 1 14.67 -25.86 -22.47
N TYR A 2 13.99 -25.12 -21.59
CA TYR A 2 13.70 -23.71 -21.82
C TYR A 2 14.91 -22.92 -21.35
N ALA A 3 15.55 -22.19 -22.27
CA ALA A 3 16.58 -21.23 -21.92
C ALA A 3 15.93 -20.06 -21.15
N PRO A 4 16.56 -19.54 -20.10
CA PRO A 4 16.06 -18.36 -19.41
C PRO A 4 16.04 -17.15 -20.37
N PRO A 5 15.13 -16.19 -20.17
CA PRO A 5 15.16 -14.94 -20.92
C PRO A 5 16.48 -14.20 -20.65
N PRO A 6 16.98 -13.39 -21.60
CA PRO A 6 18.19 -12.63 -21.40
C PRO A 6 18.01 -11.70 -20.20
N PRO A 7 19.07 -11.45 -19.39
CA PRO A 7 19.00 -10.45 -18.35
C PRO A 7 18.63 -9.11 -18.99
N CYS A 8 17.55 -8.47 -18.53
CA CYS A 8 17.34 -7.06 -18.78
C CYS A 8 18.64 -6.34 -18.44
N SER A 9 19.16 -5.60 -19.42
CA SER A 9 20.48 -4.98 -19.39
C SER A 9 20.69 -4.24 -18.08
N ARG A 10 21.76 -4.63 -17.37
CA ARG A 10 22.37 -3.83 -16.32
C ARG A 10 22.60 -2.42 -16.87
N TYR A 11 22.17 -1.42 -16.12
CA TYR A 11 22.46 -0.01 -16.32
C TYR A 11 23.94 0.17 -16.65
N ASP A 12 24.26 0.46 -17.91
CA ASP A 12 25.62 0.81 -18.30
C ASP A 12 25.76 2.32 -18.16
N ILE A 13 26.25 2.72 -16.99
CA ILE A 13 26.56 4.11 -16.66
C ILE A 13 28.02 4.34 -17.06
N THR A 14 28.28 4.60 -18.33
CA THR A 14 29.51 5.33 -18.69
C THR A 14 29.29 6.81 -18.41
N THR A 15 30.23 7.38 -17.67
CA THR A 15 30.38 8.78 -17.25
C THR A 15 29.39 9.29 -16.22
N LEU A 16 29.84 9.35 -14.95
CA LEU A 16 29.99 10.59 -14.16
C LEU A 16 30.65 10.20 -12.82
N TYR A 17 32.00 10.25 -12.78
CA TYR A 17 32.82 10.17 -11.57
C TYR A 17 33.14 11.58 -11.07
N GLU A 18 32.10 12.38 -10.85
CA GLU A 18 32.17 13.52 -9.94
C GLU A 18 30.97 13.36 -9.02
N ILE A 19 31.23 13.06 -7.75
CA ILE A 19 30.19 13.03 -6.73
C ILE A 19 29.79 14.48 -6.54
N GLU A 20 28.82 14.94 -7.33
CA GLU A 20 28.12 16.19 -7.02
C GLU A 20 27.54 16.08 -5.60
N PRO A 21 27.61 17.15 -4.80
CA PRO A 21 27.05 17.12 -3.46
C PRO A 21 25.55 16.79 -3.54
N GLU A 22 25.12 15.89 -2.66
CA GLU A 22 23.72 15.51 -2.49
C GLU A 22 22.81 16.75 -2.52
N ALA A 23 21.81 16.74 -3.40
CA ALA A 23 20.90 17.86 -3.55
C ALA A 23 20.20 18.16 -2.21
N GLN A 24 20.22 19.44 -1.82
CA GLN A 24 19.58 19.90 -0.61
C GLN A 24 18.14 20.29 -0.90
N ILE A 25 17.24 20.04 0.06
CA ILE A 25 15.88 20.56 -0.03
C ILE A 25 15.92 22.08 -0.21
N GLY A 26 15.22 22.58 -1.22
CA GLY A 26 15.22 23.99 -1.62
C GLY A 26 16.28 24.36 -2.68
N SER A 27 17.15 23.44 -3.11
CA SER A 27 18.04 23.66 -4.26
C SER A 27 17.36 23.28 -5.58
N LEU A 28 17.93 23.71 -6.70
CA LEU A 28 17.56 23.15 -8.00
C LEU A 28 17.81 21.64 -7.98
N ALA A 29 16.88 20.90 -8.57
CA ALA A 29 17.00 19.47 -8.73
C ALA A 29 18.15 19.15 -9.71
N PRO A 30 19.04 18.18 -9.38
CA PRO A 30 20.08 17.73 -10.29
C PRO A 30 19.52 17.35 -11.65
N ASP A 31 20.21 17.75 -12.72
CA ASP A 31 19.77 17.45 -14.08
C ASP A 31 20.30 16.08 -14.52
N PHE A 32 19.52 15.36 -15.32
CA PHE A 32 19.89 14.06 -15.87
C PHE A 32 19.08 13.75 -17.12
N TYR A 33 19.59 12.82 -17.93
CA TYR A 33 18.87 12.34 -19.11
C TYR A 33 17.76 11.37 -18.72
N LEU A 34 16.54 11.67 -19.18
CA LEU A 34 15.42 10.76 -19.02
C LEU A 34 15.56 9.55 -19.96
N PRO A 35 15.03 8.37 -19.56
CA PRO A 35 15.05 7.16 -20.40
C PRO A 35 14.43 7.35 -21.80
N GLU A 36 14.71 6.42 -22.71
CA GLU A 36 14.27 6.45 -24.11
C GLU A 36 12.75 6.65 -24.30
N ARG A 37 11.93 6.10 -23.39
CA ARG A 37 10.46 6.30 -23.36
C ARG A 37 10.03 7.77 -23.17
N PHE A 38 10.93 8.62 -22.68
CA PHE A 38 10.74 10.08 -22.54
C PHE A 38 11.45 10.89 -23.62
N GLN A 39 11.88 10.24 -24.70
CA GLN A 39 12.56 10.84 -25.86
C GLN A 39 13.95 11.41 -25.53
N HIS A 40 14.66 10.87 -24.53
CA HIS A 40 16.03 11.30 -24.17
C HIS A 40 16.17 12.81 -23.87
N ARG A 41 15.12 13.41 -23.31
CA ARG A 41 15.14 14.82 -22.87
C ARG A 41 15.87 14.97 -21.53
N HIS A 42 16.43 16.14 -21.28
CA HIS A 42 16.93 16.49 -19.95
C HIS A 42 15.77 16.67 -18.97
N PHE A 43 15.98 16.29 -17.71
CA PHE A 43 15.00 16.49 -16.64
C PHE A 43 14.62 17.98 -16.50
N SER A 44 15.59 18.89 -16.66
CA SER A 44 15.35 20.34 -16.65
C SER A 44 14.40 20.85 -17.74
N GLU A 45 14.17 20.08 -18.81
CA GLU A 45 13.19 20.41 -19.86
C GLU A 45 11.74 20.18 -19.41
N LEU A 46 11.52 19.52 -18.25
CA LEU A 46 10.20 19.36 -17.64
C LEU A 46 9.75 20.56 -16.81
N ARG A 47 10.57 21.62 -16.70
CA ARG A 47 10.20 22.87 -16.02
C ARG A 47 8.89 23.45 -16.58
N GLY A 48 8.06 23.96 -15.70
CA GLY A 48 6.67 24.32 -15.93
C GLY A 48 5.68 23.23 -15.51
N THR A 49 6.15 22.02 -15.22
CA THR A 49 5.32 20.91 -14.73
C THR A 49 5.89 20.37 -13.42
N PRO A 50 5.10 20.24 -12.34
CA PRO A 50 5.55 19.56 -11.14
C PRO A 50 5.74 18.06 -11.41
N VAL A 51 6.77 17.47 -10.81
CA VAL A 51 7.14 16.08 -11.04
C VAL A 51 7.33 15.35 -9.73
N ILE A 52 6.80 14.13 -9.67
CA ILE A 52 7.07 13.18 -8.59
C ILE A 52 7.98 12.09 -9.16
N MET A 53 9.11 11.84 -8.51
CA MET A 53 10.00 10.73 -8.86
C MET A 53 9.91 9.64 -7.80
N VAL A 54 9.82 8.39 -8.26
CA VAL A 54 9.70 7.21 -7.42
C VAL A 54 10.87 6.27 -7.65
N PHE A 55 11.68 6.06 -6.61
CA PHE A 55 12.78 5.11 -6.57
C PHE A 55 12.30 3.82 -5.92
N SER A 56 12.49 2.70 -6.61
CA SER A 56 12.03 1.39 -6.14
C SER A 56 13.09 0.31 -6.44
N PRO A 57 13.47 -0.52 -5.46
CA PRO A 57 14.42 -1.63 -5.66
C PRO A 57 13.85 -2.78 -6.50
N SER A 58 12.54 -2.76 -6.79
CA SER A 58 11.85 -3.68 -7.69
C SER A 58 11.12 -2.90 -8.79
N VAL A 59 10.89 -3.54 -9.95
CA VAL A 59 10.08 -2.98 -11.05
C VAL A 59 8.78 -2.38 -10.50
N TRP A 60 8.44 -1.16 -10.96
CA TRP A 60 7.20 -0.51 -10.58
C TRP A 60 6.01 -1.20 -11.27
N ASP A 61 5.07 -1.70 -10.48
CA ASP A 61 3.85 -2.41 -10.84
C ASP A 61 2.69 -1.91 -9.94
N PRO A 62 1.81 -1.04 -10.45
CA PRO A 62 0.67 -0.53 -9.68
C PRO A 62 -0.41 -1.60 -9.39
N SER A 63 -0.29 -2.82 -9.92
CA SER A 63 -1.10 -3.97 -9.49
C SER A 63 -0.55 -4.63 -8.22
N ALA A 64 0.72 -4.36 -7.87
CA ALA A 64 1.31 -4.82 -6.62
C ALA A 64 0.72 -4.02 -5.46
N ALA A 65 -0.01 -4.70 -4.58
CA ALA A 65 -0.73 -4.07 -3.46
C ALA A 65 0.17 -3.19 -2.58
N GLU A 66 1.44 -3.53 -2.40
CA GLU A 66 2.39 -2.72 -1.63
C GLU A 66 2.70 -1.39 -2.32
N GLN A 67 2.92 -1.41 -3.64
CA GLN A 67 3.21 -0.21 -4.42
C GLN A 67 1.95 0.63 -4.66
N LEU A 68 0.80 -0.03 -4.82
CA LEU A 68 -0.51 0.61 -4.86
C LEU A 68 -0.90 1.20 -3.51
N SER A 69 -0.63 0.54 -2.38
CA SER A 69 -0.83 1.09 -1.04
C SER A 69 0.14 2.22 -0.75
N PHE A 70 1.39 2.11 -1.22
CA PHE A 70 2.36 3.20 -1.17
C PHE A 70 1.89 4.41 -1.98
N LEU A 71 1.40 4.21 -3.21
CA LEU A 71 0.80 5.25 -4.03
C LEU A 71 -0.47 5.78 -3.36
N LYS A 72 -1.39 4.93 -2.88
CA LYS A 72 -2.61 5.34 -2.18
C LYS A 72 -2.35 6.09 -0.89
N ASN A 73 -1.28 5.78 -0.15
CA ASN A 73 -0.91 6.48 1.07
C ASN A 73 -0.23 7.83 0.76
N LEU A 74 0.55 7.91 -0.32
CA LEU A 74 1.01 9.16 -0.90
C LEU A 74 -0.19 10.04 -1.33
N LEU A 75 -1.20 9.42 -1.96
CA LEU A 75 -2.41 10.05 -2.50
C LEU A 75 -3.44 10.48 -1.42
N ALA A 76 -3.62 9.70 -0.36
CA ALA A 76 -4.51 10.00 0.75
C ALA A 76 -4.01 11.18 1.60
N TYR A 77 -2.74 11.55 1.44
CA TYR A 77 -2.10 12.61 2.22
C TYR A 77 -1.75 13.86 1.42
N CYS A 78 -1.92 13.85 0.09
CA CYS A 78 -1.92 15.07 -0.73
C CYS A 78 -3.09 16.02 -0.42
N ALA A 79 -4.07 15.63 0.41
CA ALA A 79 -5.01 16.56 1.03
C ALA A 79 -5.89 15.93 2.12
N PRO A 80 -5.84 16.47 3.34
CA PRO A 80 -6.93 16.30 4.29
C PRO A 80 -8.05 17.34 4.06
N THR A 81 -7.87 18.35 3.21
CA THR A 81 -8.84 19.48 3.19
C THR A 81 -9.17 20.10 1.83
N TYR A 82 -8.37 19.93 0.76
CA TYR A 82 -8.64 20.68 -0.49
C TYR A 82 -8.31 20.00 -1.85
N VAL A 83 -7.84 18.74 -1.90
CA VAL A 83 -7.43 18.10 -3.15
C VAL A 83 -8.01 16.69 -3.28
N ASN A 84 -8.93 16.48 -4.22
CA ASN A 84 -9.43 15.13 -4.51
C ASN A 84 -8.63 14.53 -5.67
N LEU A 85 -7.88 13.46 -5.44
CA LEU A 85 -7.39 12.65 -6.56
C LEU A 85 -8.61 12.08 -7.29
N ARG A 86 -8.76 12.43 -8.57
CA ARG A 86 -9.84 11.89 -9.41
C ARG A 86 -9.46 10.61 -10.12
N GLU A 87 -8.22 10.55 -10.61
CA GLU A 87 -7.85 9.58 -11.63
C GLU A 87 -6.34 9.31 -11.60
N LEU A 88 -5.99 8.03 -11.68
CA LEU A 88 -4.66 7.56 -12.09
C LEU A 88 -4.83 7.11 -13.54
N SER A 89 -4.27 7.86 -14.48
CA SER A 89 -4.29 7.49 -15.89
C SER A 89 -2.93 6.96 -16.32
N PHE A 90 -2.96 6.01 -17.26
CA PHE A 90 -1.78 5.51 -17.93
C PHE A 90 -1.87 5.92 -19.39
N GLU A 91 -1.04 6.85 -19.79
CA GLU A 91 -1.03 7.41 -21.15
C GLU A 91 0.41 7.41 -21.66
N ASN A 92 0.62 6.94 -22.89
CA ASN A 92 1.94 6.96 -23.55
C ASN A 92 3.07 6.39 -22.67
N GLU A 93 2.84 5.21 -22.09
CA GLU A 93 3.79 4.49 -21.22
C GLU A 93 4.13 5.17 -19.88
N ASN A 94 3.38 6.20 -19.50
CA ASN A 94 3.62 6.98 -18.28
C ASN A 94 2.39 7.05 -17.38
N TYR A 95 2.64 7.07 -16.07
CA TYR A 95 1.60 7.28 -15.08
C TYR A 95 1.41 8.76 -14.79
N PHE A 96 0.16 9.20 -14.84
CA PHE A 96 -0.24 10.54 -14.47
C PHE A 96 -1.24 10.50 -13.33
N LEU A 97 -1.08 11.44 -12.40
CA LEU A 97 -2.00 11.63 -11.29
C LEU A 97 -2.79 12.91 -11.52
N LYS A 98 -4.12 12.79 -11.59
CA LYS A 98 -5.03 13.92 -11.73
C LYS A 98 -5.63 14.33 -10.39
N PHE A 99 -5.33 15.56 -9.99
CA PHE A 99 -5.79 16.15 -8.74
C PHE A 99 -6.80 17.26 -9.04
N ASP A 100 -7.96 17.27 -8.38
CA ASP A 100 -8.86 18.42 -8.37
C ASP A 100 -8.46 19.36 -7.22
N LEU A 101 -7.85 20.49 -7.54
CA LEU A 101 -7.64 21.59 -6.59
C LEU A 101 -8.91 22.48 -6.56
N PRO A 102 -9.11 23.32 -5.51
CA PRO A 102 -10.31 24.16 -5.40
C PRO A 102 -10.49 25.17 -6.55
N GLN A 103 -9.44 25.41 -7.35
CA GLN A 103 -9.40 26.42 -8.41
C GLN A 103 -9.04 25.86 -9.80
N ALA A 104 -8.48 24.64 -9.90
CA ALA A 104 -8.14 23.98 -11.17
C ALA A 104 -7.84 22.49 -10.96
N SER A 105 -8.07 21.64 -11.97
CA SER A 105 -7.54 20.27 -11.96
C SER A 105 -6.10 20.27 -12.48
N THR A 106 -5.17 19.70 -11.72
CA THR A 106 -3.75 19.61 -12.08
C THR A 106 -3.34 18.16 -12.34
N MET A 107 -2.61 17.94 -13.43
CA MET A 107 -1.96 16.67 -13.75
C MET A 107 -0.51 16.73 -13.28
N ILE A 108 -0.09 15.78 -12.45
CA ILE A 108 1.31 15.64 -12.01
C ILE A 108 1.87 14.38 -12.68
N ALA A 109 3.03 14.54 -13.33
CA ALA A 109 3.73 13.42 -13.94
C ALA A 109 4.45 12.59 -12.86
N VAL A 110 4.31 11.28 -12.93
CA VAL A 110 5.03 10.35 -12.06
C VAL A 110 6.13 9.66 -12.86
N LEU A 111 7.37 10.01 -12.57
CA LEU A 111 8.54 9.31 -13.09
C LEU A 111 8.88 8.15 -12.16
N HIS A 112 9.00 6.95 -12.70
CA HIS A 112 9.27 5.72 -11.95
C HIS A 112 10.38 4.89 -12.61
N ASP A 113 10.66 3.70 -12.06
CA ASP A 113 11.73 2.77 -12.48
C ASP A 113 13.16 3.30 -12.30
N PHE A 114 13.36 4.24 -11.37
CA PHE A 114 14.70 4.65 -10.99
C PHE A 114 15.36 3.58 -10.12
N ASP A 115 16.56 3.13 -10.51
CA ASP A 115 17.42 2.27 -9.70
C ASP A 115 17.82 3.03 -8.43
N PRO A 116 17.41 2.58 -7.22
CA PRO A 116 17.73 3.27 -5.98
C PRO A 116 19.21 3.20 -5.62
N SER A 117 20.02 2.39 -6.31
CA SER A 117 21.48 2.30 -6.12
C SER A 117 22.27 2.98 -7.26
N GLY A 118 21.58 3.58 -8.23
CA GLY A 118 22.18 4.21 -9.39
C GLY A 118 22.70 5.64 -9.13
N GLY A 119 23.46 6.19 -10.09
CA GLY A 119 24.02 7.54 -9.97
C GLY A 119 22.98 8.65 -9.78
N ILE A 120 21.81 8.53 -10.41
CA ILE A 120 20.68 9.44 -10.20
C ILE A 120 20.20 9.37 -8.74
N ALA A 121 20.02 8.17 -8.19
CA ALA A 121 19.61 8.00 -6.80
C ALA A 121 20.58 8.68 -5.84
N HIS A 122 21.89 8.51 -6.03
CA HIS A 122 22.91 9.17 -5.21
C HIS A 122 22.86 10.70 -5.30
N ALA A 123 22.64 11.28 -6.50
CA ALA A 123 22.51 12.73 -6.67
C ALA A 123 21.33 13.31 -5.86
N TYR A 124 20.27 12.51 -5.68
CA TYR A 124 19.12 12.85 -4.85
C TYR A 124 19.22 12.31 -3.42
N GLY A 125 20.34 11.72 -2.98
CA GLY A 125 20.51 11.23 -1.60
C GLY A 125 19.75 9.94 -1.27
N VAL A 126 19.54 9.08 -2.26
CA VAL A 126 18.88 7.78 -2.15
C VAL A 126 19.92 6.67 -2.33
N TYR A 127 20.00 5.74 -1.36
CA TYR A 127 21.06 4.72 -1.30
C TYR A 127 20.49 3.32 -1.11
N GLY A 128 19.94 2.73 -2.17
CA GLY A 128 19.36 1.38 -2.18
C GLY A 128 18.00 1.25 -1.49
N GLU A 129 17.47 2.36 -0.97
CA GLU A 129 16.18 2.44 -0.30
C GLU A 129 15.07 2.87 -1.26
N ARG A 130 13.81 2.62 -0.88
CA ARG A 130 12.68 3.20 -1.61
C ARG A 130 12.63 4.69 -1.33
N ALA A 131 12.38 5.50 -2.34
CA ALA A 131 12.27 6.93 -2.12
C ALA A 131 11.22 7.61 -3.00
N VAL A 132 10.65 8.68 -2.47
CA VAL A 132 9.83 9.64 -3.21
C VAL A 132 10.52 10.99 -3.18
N ILE A 133 10.73 11.54 -4.35
CA ILE A 133 11.27 12.89 -4.52
C ILE A 133 10.19 13.76 -5.16
N VAL A 134 10.02 14.96 -4.61
CA VAL A 134 9.03 15.93 -5.10
C VAL A 134 9.77 17.14 -5.64
N VAL A 135 9.54 17.47 -6.91
CA VAL A 135 10.11 18.63 -7.60
C VAL A 135 8.97 19.52 -8.09
N ASP A 136 9.09 20.82 -7.85
CA ASP A 136 8.08 21.78 -8.29
C ASP A 136 8.17 22.14 -9.77
N ALA A 137 7.22 22.95 -10.24
CA ALA A 137 7.20 23.44 -11.60
C ALA A 137 8.40 24.36 -11.95
N GLU A 138 9.06 24.96 -10.95
CA GLU A 138 10.24 25.80 -11.14
C GLU A 138 11.53 24.97 -11.21
N GLY A 139 11.46 23.67 -10.89
CA GLY A 139 12.57 22.72 -10.89
C GLY A 139 13.31 22.63 -9.56
N PHE A 140 12.74 23.14 -8.47
CA PHE A 140 13.33 23.04 -7.13
C PHE A 140 12.93 21.73 -6.44
N LEU A 141 13.90 21.10 -5.80
CA LEU A 141 13.69 19.96 -4.92
C LEU A 141 12.94 20.43 -3.67
N ARG A 142 11.68 19.99 -3.53
CA ARG A 142 10.86 20.38 -2.37
C ARG A 142 10.93 19.36 -1.25
N GLU A 143 10.95 18.07 -1.57
CA GLU A 143 11.09 17.03 -0.55
C GLU A 143 11.80 15.78 -1.02
N ARG A 144 12.30 15.07 -0.01
CA ARG A 144 12.87 13.74 -0.12
C ARG A 144 12.37 12.84 1.00
N TYR A 145 11.69 11.76 0.63
CA TYR A 145 11.30 10.69 1.53
C TYR A 145 12.10 9.46 1.20
N VAL A 146 12.98 9.06 2.11
CA VAL A 146 13.70 7.79 2.01
C VAL A 146 13.10 6.82 3.02
N ILE A 147 12.71 5.65 2.54
CA ILE A 147 11.95 4.67 3.31
C ILE A 147 12.74 3.36 3.33
N PRO A 148 13.20 2.93 4.52
CA PRO A 148 13.76 1.61 4.69
C PRO A 148 12.78 0.53 4.24
N VAL A 149 13.26 -0.47 3.50
CA VAL A 149 12.44 -1.57 3.00
C VAL A 149 11.73 -2.26 4.18
N GLY A 150 10.39 -2.28 4.16
CA GLY A 150 9.58 -2.87 5.23
C GLY A 150 9.15 -1.90 6.36
N THR A 151 9.43 -0.60 6.24
CA THR A 151 8.93 0.43 7.17
C THR A 151 7.89 1.34 6.51
N MET A 152 6.92 1.83 7.27
CA MET A 152 6.00 2.88 6.81
C MET A 152 6.64 4.26 7.02
N PRO A 153 6.49 5.20 6.06
CA PRO A 153 7.08 6.53 6.18
C PRO A 153 6.50 7.34 7.35
N ARG A 154 7.31 8.23 7.93
CA ARG A 154 6.84 9.21 8.92
C ARG A 154 6.13 10.37 8.21
N ILE A 155 4.94 10.67 8.72
CA ILE A 155 3.84 11.32 8.00
C ILE A 155 3.94 12.86 7.99
N ASP A 156 4.62 13.46 8.97
CA ASP A 156 4.57 14.91 9.19
C ASP A 156 5.40 15.78 8.23
N PRO A 157 6.63 15.40 7.80
CA PRO A 157 7.41 16.20 6.84
C PRO A 157 6.78 16.12 5.44
N LEU A 158 6.26 14.93 5.06
CA LEU A 158 5.24 14.63 4.03
C LEU A 158 4.48 15.83 3.43
N ARG A 159 3.80 16.40 4.41
CA ARG A 159 2.69 17.33 4.34
C ARG A 159 3.14 18.72 3.92
N GLN A 160 4.27 19.16 4.47
CA GLN A 160 4.63 20.58 4.48
C GLN A 160 5.07 21.06 3.10
N ALA A 161 5.60 20.18 2.25
CA ALA A 161 6.06 20.59 0.93
C ALA A 161 5.08 20.35 -0.20
N LEU A 162 4.15 19.41 -0.05
CA LEU A 162 3.02 19.29 -0.98
C LEU A 162 2.09 20.52 -0.86
N GLU A 163 2.00 21.13 0.33
CA GLU A 163 1.34 22.42 0.55
C GLU A 163 2.05 23.59 -0.18
N ILE A 164 3.38 23.55 -0.35
CA ILE A 164 4.14 24.55 -1.11
C ILE A 164 3.81 24.45 -2.61
N LEU A 165 3.77 23.23 -3.15
CA LEU A 165 3.43 23.00 -4.57
C LEU A 165 2.04 23.47 -4.97
N GLY A 166 1.04 23.27 -4.11
CA GLY A 166 -0.33 23.71 -4.38
C GLY A 166 -0.49 25.23 -4.37
N ASN A 167 0.31 25.95 -3.58
CA ASN A 167 0.27 27.40 -3.48
C ASN A 167 1.03 28.10 -4.61
N ASP A 168 2.13 27.52 -5.12
CA ASP A 168 2.91 28.13 -6.20
C ASP A 168 2.16 28.14 -7.54
N TYR A 169 1.37 27.11 -7.84
CA TYR A 169 0.64 27.00 -9.11
C TYR A 169 -0.64 27.85 -9.19
N GLY A 170 -1.22 28.23 -8.04
CA GLY A 170 -2.35 29.17 -7.97
C GLY A 170 -2.01 30.58 -8.49
N SER A 171 -0.73 30.93 -8.55
CA SER A 171 -0.26 32.20 -9.12
C SER A 171 -0.11 32.19 -10.65
N VAL A 172 0.02 31.00 -11.26
CA VAL A 172 0.30 30.83 -12.70
C VAL A 172 -0.98 30.62 -13.51
N ALA A 173 -2.03 30.04 -12.92
CA ALA A 173 -3.26 29.67 -13.62
C ALA A 173 -4.27 30.83 -13.83
N THR A 174 -4.08 31.99 -13.18
CA THR A 174 -4.91 33.18 -13.41
C THR A 174 -4.05 34.32 -13.97
N GLY A 175 -3.85 34.33 -15.28
CA GLY A 175 -3.05 35.39 -15.91
C GLY A 175 -3.18 35.44 -17.42
N SER A 176 -4.38 35.73 -17.95
CA SER A 176 -4.47 36.34 -19.28
C SER A 176 -3.87 37.75 -19.22
N THR A 177 -2.81 37.97 -19.99
CA THR A 177 -2.26 39.26 -20.47
C THR A 177 -2.82 40.55 -19.86
N GLY A 178 -2.05 41.21 -18.98
CA GLY A 178 -2.32 42.58 -18.56
C GLY A 178 -1.49 43.08 -17.38
N GLN A 179 -0.38 43.77 -17.71
CA GLN A 179 0.44 44.65 -16.86
C GLN A 179 1.44 44.03 -15.87
N ILE A 180 2.71 44.16 -16.25
CA ILE A 180 3.88 44.11 -15.38
C ILE A 180 3.74 45.21 -14.32
N MET A 181 3.43 44.84 -13.07
CA MET A 181 3.57 45.76 -11.95
C MET A 181 5.05 45.84 -11.56
N GLN A 182 5.76 46.84 -12.09
CA GLN A 182 7.11 47.16 -11.65
C GLN A 182 7.06 47.67 -10.21
N VAL A 183 7.56 46.85 -9.26
CA VAL A 183 7.83 47.31 -7.91
C VAL A 183 9.06 48.20 -7.94
N ASN A 184 8.90 49.47 -7.57
CA ASN A 184 9.99 50.45 -7.59
C ASN A 184 10.93 50.20 -6.39
N ARG A 185 12.25 50.39 -6.61
CA ARG A 185 13.35 50.19 -5.63
C ARG A 185 13.14 50.97 -4.31
N ARG A 186 12.33 52.04 -4.33
CA ARG A 186 11.93 52.82 -3.14
C ARG A 186 10.82 52.18 -2.30
N GLN A 187 9.96 51.33 -2.86
CA GLN A 187 8.92 50.61 -2.11
C GLN A 187 9.48 49.35 -1.42
N PHE A 188 10.48 48.69 -2.00
CA PHE A 188 11.18 47.56 -1.38
C PHE A 188 12.01 47.96 -0.15
N LEU A 189 12.61 49.16 -0.18
CA LEU A 189 13.33 49.70 0.98
C LEU A 189 12.39 50.19 2.10
N ALA A 190 11.15 50.55 1.79
CA ALA A 190 10.16 50.97 2.79
C ALA A 190 9.60 49.77 3.59
N SER A 191 9.46 48.59 2.97
CA SER A 191 9.02 47.37 3.66
C SER A 191 10.12 46.73 4.52
N ALA A 192 11.41 46.93 4.18
CA ALA A 192 12.54 46.44 4.97
C ALA A 192 12.71 47.14 6.33
N ILE A 193 12.18 48.36 6.50
CA ILE A 193 12.31 49.11 7.76
C ILE A 193 11.23 48.70 8.79
N ALA A 194 10.07 48.19 8.33
CA ALA A 194 8.96 47.84 9.22
C ALA A 194 9.12 46.51 9.98
N ALA A 195 10.01 45.61 9.52
CA ALA A 195 10.27 44.33 10.19
C ALA A 195 11.35 44.42 11.30
N SER A 196 11.97 45.59 11.50
CA SER A 196 13.12 45.75 12.42
C SER A 196 12.78 46.35 13.79
N LEU A 197 11.50 46.65 14.08
CA LEU A 197 11.12 47.40 15.29
C LEU A 197 10.16 46.67 16.25
N THR A 198 9.80 45.41 16.00
CA THR A 198 8.88 44.66 16.90
C THR A 198 9.58 43.80 17.96
N LEU A 199 10.91 43.81 18.05
CA LEU A 199 11.67 43.01 19.04
C LEU A 199 12.04 43.74 20.34
N TRP A 200 11.42 44.88 20.66
CA TRP A 200 11.79 45.67 21.84
C TRP A 200 10.70 45.90 22.90
N ILE A 201 9.63 45.11 22.95
CA ILE A 201 8.67 45.14 24.08
C ILE A 201 8.06 43.76 24.37
N TRP A 202 8.80 42.90 25.08
CA TRP A 202 8.39 42.30 26.36
C TRP A 202 9.40 41.25 26.83
N PRO A 203 10.17 41.54 27.90
CA PRO A 203 10.75 40.50 28.75
C PRO A 203 9.69 40.04 29.76
N ASN A 204 9.77 38.76 30.14
CA ASN A 204 9.08 38.04 31.21
C ASN A 204 7.94 37.12 30.78
N ILE A 205 8.00 35.89 31.34
CA ILE A 205 7.15 34.70 31.18
C ILE A 205 7.61 33.82 29.99
N ALA A 206 8.20 32.65 30.14
CA ALA A 206 8.47 31.81 31.31
C ALA A 206 9.75 31.01 31.08
N LEU A 207 10.44 30.70 32.19
CA LEU A 207 11.46 29.67 32.25
C LEU A 207 10.83 28.35 31.80
N ALA A 208 11.20 27.88 30.61
CA ALA A 208 11.08 26.46 30.33
C ALA A 208 12.14 25.78 31.20
N ASP A 209 11.70 25.18 32.30
CA ASP A 209 12.50 24.21 33.03
C ASP A 209 13.10 23.25 32.02
N THR A 210 14.42 23.26 31.90
CA THR A 210 15.14 22.19 31.22
C THR A 210 14.90 20.94 32.05
N PRO A 211 14.22 19.89 31.53
CA PRO A 211 14.16 18.63 32.23
C PRO A 211 15.54 17.98 32.11
N THR A 212 16.47 18.40 32.98
CA THR A 212 17.67 17.65 33.33
C THR A 212 17.23 16.50 34.22
N GLY A 213 16.67 15.50 33.57
CA GLY A 213 16.19 14.30 34.24
C GLY A 213 15.82 13.32 33.16
N ASN A 214 16.81 12.57 32.68
CA ASN A 214 16.62 11.37 31.89
C ASN A 214 15.67 10.46 32.70
N PRO A 215 14.35 10.40 32.40
CA PRO A 215 13.53 9.41 33.06
C PRO A 215 14.00 8.12 32.43
N LYS A 216 14.72 7.29 33.19
CA LYS A 216 15.01 5.90 32.82
C LYS A 216 13.74 5.37 32.17
N SER A 217 13.79 5.20 30.84
CA SER A 217 12.71 4.60 30.07
C SER A 217 12.46 3.28 30.77
N LYS A 218 11.37 3.22 31.55
CA LYS A 218 10.90 1.95 32.08
C LYS A 218 10.60 1.18 30.82
N SER A 219 11.46 0.21 30.52
CA SER A 219 11.28 -0.73 29.42
C SER A 219 9.80 -1.07 29.30
N ASN A 220 9.25 -1.01 28.09
CA ASN A 220 7.95 -1.57 27.74
C ASN A 220 7.91 -3.02 28.24
N ALA A 221 7.53 -3.24 29.50
CA ALA A 221 7.26 -4.56 30.02
C ALA A 221 5.97 -4.97 29.33
N LEU A 222 6.07 -5.95 28.44
CA LEU A 222 4.91 -6.54 27.78
C LEU A 222 3.88 -6.93 28.85
N ILE A 223 2.64 -6.47 28.68
CA ILE A 223 1.55 -6.86 29.57
C ILE A 223 1.44 -8.40 29.50
N PRO A 224 1.46 -9.09 30.65
CA PRO A 224 1.43 -10.54 30.65
C PRO A 224 0.15 -11.07 30.00
N PRO A 225 0.21 -12.25 29.37
CA PRO A 225 -0.95 -12.88 28.76
C PRO A 225 -2.09 -13.06 29.78
N THR A 226 -3.31 -12.70 29.37
CA THR A 226 -4.52 -12.94 30.17
C THR A 226 -5.26 -14.11 29.54
N SER A 227 -5.26 -15.26 30.22
CA SER A 227 -5.92 -16.47 29.72
C SER A 227 -7.32 -16.63 30.29
N ARG A 228 -8.24 -17.14 29.45
CA ARG A 228 -9.63 -17.48 29.80
C ARG A 228 -9.96 -18.88 29.28
N ALA A 229 -10.74 -19.63 30.08
CA ALA A 229 -11.36 -20.86 29.62
C ALA A 229 -12.50 -20.55 28.63
N LEU A 230 -12.45 -21.16 27.45
CA LEU A 230 -13.39 -21.00 26.34
C LEU A 230 -13.92 -22.37 25.92
N THR A 231 -15.19 -22.47 25.56
CA THR A 231 -15.74 -23.66 24.89
C THR A 231 -16.20 -23.33 23.48
N LEU A 232 -15.54 -23.91 22.47
CA LEU A 232 -15.82 -23.71 21.05
C LEU A 232 -16.48 -24.96 20.46
N LYS A 233 -17.49 -24.79 19.61
CA LYS A 233 -18.12 -25.88 18.87
C LYS A 233 -17.55 -25.90 17.44
N ILE A 234 -16.65 -26.83 17.14
CA ILE A 234 -15.91 -26.89 15.88
C ILE A 234 -16.19 -28.23 15.19
N ASN A 235 -16.60 -28.19 13.92
CA ASN A 235 -16.94 -29.37 13.11
C ASN A 235 -17.92 -30.34 13.82
N GLY A 236 -18.83 -29.81 14.64
CA GLY A 236 -19.81 -30.60 15.40
C GLY A 236 -19.37 -31.02 16.80
N GLU A 237 -18.09 -30.90 17.15
CA GLU A 237 -17.53 -31.29 18.45
C GLU A 237 -17.29 -30.08 19.37
N PHE A 238 -17.40 -30.29 20.68
CA PHE A 238 -17.10 -29.25 21.68
C PHE A 238 -15.66 -29.37 22.17
N HIS A 239 -14.92 -28.27 22.11
CA HIS A 239 -13.55 -28.16 22.59
C HIS A 239 -13.44 -27.10 23.68
N THR A 240 -13.03 -27.50 24.88
CA THR A 240 -12.75 -26.57 25.98
C THR A 240 -11.25 -26.30 26.07
N LEU A 241 -10.85 -25.02 25.96
CA LEU A 241 -9.46 -24.58 25.89
C LEU A 241 -9.21 -23.41 26.85
N ASN A 242 -8.02 -23.33 27.44
CA ASN A 242 -7.58 -22.14 28.19
C ASN A 242 -6.66 -21.30 27.29
N LEU A 243 -7.18 -20.19 26.75
CA LEU A 243 -6.50 -19.40 25.72
C LEU A 243 -6.25 -17.96 26.19
N ASP A 244 -5.14 -17.37 25.76
CA ASP A 244 -4.93 -15.92 25.88
C ASP A 244 -6.02 -15.16 25.10
N THR A 245 -6.55 -14.08 25.67
CA THR A 245 -7.66 -13.31 25.08
C THR A 245 -7.35 -12.70 23.71
N ARG A 246 -6.08 -12.59 23.32
CA ARG A 246 -5.62 -12.07 22.03
C ARG A 246 -5.51 -13.16 20.95
N VAL A 247 -5.68 -14.44 21.31
CA VAL A 247 -5.62 -15.55 20.35
C VAL A 247 -6.73 -15.40 19.33
N THR A 248 -6.34 -15.32 18.06
CA THR A 248 -7.27 -15.30 16.93
C THR A 248 -7.98 -16.65 16.81
N LEU A 249 -9.16 -16.68 16.18
CA LEU A 249 -9.80 -17.97 15.86
C LEU A 249 -8.86 -18.83 15.01
N LEU A 250 -8.11 -18.22 14.09
CA LEU A 250 -7.13 -18.91 13.25
C LEU A 250 -6.08 -19.66 14.09
N ASP A 251 -5.48 -19.00 15.07
CA ASP A 251 -4.44 -19.62 15.90
C ASP A 251 -5.00 -20.64 16.88
N ALA A 252 -6.22 -20.42 17.41
CA ALA A 252 -6.91 -21.41 18.21
C ALA A 252 -7.15 -22.72 17.43
N LEU A 253 -7.59 -22.63 16.17
CA LEU A 253 -7.80 -23.79 15.31
C LEU A 253 -6.49 -24.52 15.01
N ARG A 254 -5.47 -23.77 14.59
CA ARG A 254 -4.23 -24.38 14.07
C ARG A 254 -3.28 -24.83 15.17
N GLU A 255 -2.96 -23.92 16.09
CA GLU A 255 -1.83 -24.07 17.00
C GLU A 255 -2.27 -24.71 18.32
N ASN A 256 -3.54 -24.53 18.72
CA ASN A 256 -4.09 -25.14 19.94
C ASN A 256 -4.85 -26.44 19.70
N LEU A 257 -5.56 -26.57 18.56
CA LEU A 257 -6.37 -27.75 18.23
C LEU A 257 -5.75 -28.65 17.17
N GLY A 258 -4.69 -28.22 16.48
CA GLY A 258 -4.05 -29.01 15.42
C GLY A 258 -4.87 -29.12 14.13
N LEU A 259 -5.96 -28.36 13.98
CA LEU A 259 -6.77 -28.27 12.76
C LEU A 259 -6.07 -27.35 11.75
N THR A 260 -5.03 -27.89 11.12
CA THR A 260 -4.10 -27.12 10.29
C THR A 260 -4.59 -26.85 8.87
N GLY A 261 -5.78 -27.34 8.48
CA GLY A 261 -6.40 -27.12 7.18
C GLY A 261 -6.64 -25.63 6.91
N THR A 262 -7.15 -24.90 7.90
CA THR A 262 -7.23 -23.43 7.84
C THR A 262 -5.82 -22.82 7.81
N LYS A 263 -5.51 -21.92 6.86
CA LYS A 263 -4.12 -21.45 6.63
C LYS A 263 -3.89 -20.00 7.05
N LYS A 264 -2.70 -19.73 7.59
CA LYS A 264 -2.19 -18.38 7.83
C LYS A 264 -1.36 -17.93 6.62
N GLY A 265 -1.96 -17.16 5.71
CA GLY A 265 -1.26 -16.63 4.53
C GLY A 265 -0.73 -15.21 4.70
N CYS A 266 -1.49 -14.34 5.35
CA CYS A 266 -1.13 -12.92 5.52
C CYS A 266 -1.33 -12.38 6.94
N ASP A 267 -2.21 -13.01 7.74
CA ASP A 267 -2.60 -12.56 9.08
C ASP A 267 -3.15 -11.12 9.19
N GLN A 268 -3.60 -10.55 8.07
CA GLN A 268 -4.09 -9.17 7.96
C GLN A 268 -5.40 -9.09 7.15
N GLY A 269 -6.06 -10.24 6.92
CA GLY A 269 -7.31 -10.31 6.18
C GLY A 269 -7.23 -10.11 4.67
N THR A 270 -6.05 -10.08 4.06
CA THR A 270 -5.91 -9.84 2.60
C THR A 270 -6.18 -11.09 1.76
N CYS A 271 -5.63 -12.26 2.14
CA CYS A 271 -5.54 -13.41 1.22
C CYS A 271 -6.72 -14.39 1.22
N GLY A 272 -7.58 -14.40 2.25
CA GLY A 272 -8.68 -15.37 2.38
C GLY A 272 -8.29 -16.82 2.68
N ALA A 273 -7.01 -17.17 2.78
CA ALA A 273 -6.59 -18.56 3.05
C ALA A 273 -7.04 -19.10 4.44
N CYS A 274 -7.46 -18.19 5.32
CA CYS A 274 -7.99 -18.48 6.66
C CYS A 274 -9.53 -18.50 6.71
N THR A 275 -10.22 -18.60 5.56
CA THR A 275 -11.69 -18.63 5.56
C THR A 275 -12.21 -19.87 6.28
N VAL A 276 -13.14 -19.65 7.21
CA VAL A 276 -13.96 -20.67 7.89
C VAL A 276 -15.42 -20.22 7.89
N LEU A 277 -16.35 -21.12 8.23
CA LEU A 277 -17.75 -20.75 8.43
C LEU A 277 -18.03 -20.61 9.93
N VAL A 278 -18.70 -19.53 10.31
CA VAL A 278 -19.25 -19.33 11.65
C VAL A 278 -20.75 -19.11 11.51
N ASP A 279 -21.55 -19.99 12.11
CA ASP A 279 -23.01 -20.04 11.95
C ASP A 279 -23.44 -19.98 10.47
N GLY A 280 -22.71 -20.73 9.61
CA GLY A 280 -22.92 -20.79 8.17
C GLY A 280 -22.35 -19.61 7.37
N ARG A 281 -21.88 -18.54 8.01
CA ARG A 281 -21.31 -17.37 7.33
C ARG A 281 -19.80 -17.50 7.19
N ARG A 282 -19.27 -17.29 5.99
CA ARG A 282 -17.81 -17.23 5.78
C ARG A 282 -17.19 -16.00 6.43
N ILE A 283 -16.12 -16.19 7.19
CA ILE A 283 -15.32 -15.11 7.80
C ILE A 283 -13.82 -15.40 7.66
N LYS A 284 -12.99 -14.36 7.81
CA LYS A 284 -11.53 -14.48 7.87
C LYS A 284 -11.10 -14.73 9.32
N ALA A 285 -10.69 -15.96 9.65
CA ALA A 285 -10.41 -16.36 11.02
C ALA A 285 -9.26 -15.57 11.69
N CYS A 286 -8.34 -14.96 10.91
CA CYS A 286 -7.27 -14.11 11.45
C CYS A 286 -7.75 -12.76 11.99
N LEU A 287 -8.96 -12.30 11.62
CA LEU A 287 -9.50 -10.99 12.02
C LEU A 287 -10.59 -11.09 13.11
N THR A 288 -10.73 -12.25 13.76
CA THR A 288 -11.59 -12.41 14.94
C THR A 288 -10.85 -13.14 16.05
N LEU A 289 -11.21 -12.84 17.30
CA LEU A 289 -10.67 -13.49 18.49
C LEU A 289 -11.44 -14.77 18.78
N ALA A 290 -10.76 -15.83 19.22
CA ALA A 290 -11.42 -17.09 19.60
C ALA A 290 -12.49 -16.86 20.68
N ALA A 291 -12.23 -15.94 21.60
CA ALA A 291 -13.18 -15.57 22.66
C ALA A 291 -14.49 -14.95 22.15
N MET A 292 -14.52 -14.38 20.95
CA MET A 292 -15.72 -13.77 20.33
C MET A 292 -16.62 -14.80 19.63
N GLU A 293 -16.11 -16.02 19.43
CA GLU A 293 -16.78 -17.10 18.70
C GLU A 293 -17.28 -18.21 19.64
N GLU A 294 -17.16 -18.01 20.95
CA GLU A 294 -17.76 -18.89 21.96
C GLU A 294 -19.28 -18.98 21.79
N GLY A 295 -19.81 -20.20 21.86
CA GLY A 295 -21.24 -20.48 21.67
C GLY A 295 -21.71 -20.58 20.22
N LYS A 296 -20.86 -20.27 19.22
CA LYS A 296 -21.20 -20.37 17.80
C LYS A 296 -20.74 -21.70 17.18
N GLN A 297 -21.33 -22.07 16.05
CA GLN A 297 -20.91 -23.24 15.30
C GLN A 297 -19.85 -22.86 14.27
N ILE A 298 -18.65 -23.44 14.41
CA ILE A 298 -17.51 -23.20 13.51
C ILE A 298 -17.33 -24.44 12.62
N THR A 299 -17.25 -24.24 11.30
CA THR A 299 -16.92 -25.29 10.33
C THR A 299 -15.65 -24.91 9.57
N THR A 300 -14.71 -25.86 9.53
CA THR A 300 -13.42 -25.76 8.82
C THR A 300 -13.40 -26.71 7.63
N ILE A 301 -12.31 -26.71 6.85
CA ILE A 301 -12.18 -27.60 5.68
C ILE A 301 -12.24 -29.08 6.08
N GLU A 302 -11.71 -29.42 7.27
CA GLU A 302 -11.75 -30.76 7.84
C GLU A 302 -13.18 -31.23 8.14
N GLY A 303 -14.09 -30.30 8.41
CA GLY A 303 -15.49 -30.58 8.73
C GLY A 303 -16.41 -30.75 7.53
N LEU A 304 -15.91 -30.63 6.29
CA LEU A 304 -16.74 -30.78 5.09
C LEU A 304 -16.94 -32.24 4.64
N ALA A 305 -15.96 -33.10 4.91
CA ALA A 305 -16.04 -34.50 4.51
C ALA A 305 -16.79 -35.31 5.57
N GLU A 306 -17.68 -36.19 5.14
CA GLU A 306 -18.46 -37.06 6.04
C GLU A 306 -18.15 -38.53 5.75
N GLY A 307 -17.74 -39.29 6.78
CA GLY A 307 -17.50 -40.73 6.64
C GLY A 307 -16.48 -41.12 5.57
N GLY A 308 -15.51 -40.25 5.28
CA GLY A 308 -14.50 -40.44 4.24
C GLY A 308 -14.95 -40.08 2.82
N GLN A 309 -16.20 -39.63 2.65
CA GLN A 309 -16.69 -39.09 1.39
C GLN A 309 -16.37 -37.62 1.27
N LEU A 310 -15.80 -37.22 0.13
CA LEU A 310 -15.52 -35.83 -0.16
C LEU A 310 -16.82 -35.05 -0.35
N HIS A 311 -16.82 -33.81 0.12
CA HIS A 311 -17.86 -32.85 -0.23
C HIS A 311 -17.86 -32.63 -1.75
N PRO A 312 -19.02 -32.43 -2.41
CA PRO A 312 -19.07 -32.21 -3.87
C PRO A 312 -18.14 -31.09 -4.36
N MET A 313 -17.99 -30.01 -3.57
CA MET A 313 -17.02 -28.95 -3.87
C MET A 313 -15.56 -29.41 -3.80
N GLN A 314 -15.20 -30.31 -2.87
CA GLN A 314 -13.85 -30.88 -2.80
C GLN A 314 -13.58 -31.75 -4.03
N GLN A 315 -14.55 -32.59 -4.42
CA GLN A 315 -14.45 -33.45 -5.60
C GLN A 315 -14.31 -32.60 -6.88
N ALA A 316 -15.17 -31.60 -7.06
CA ALA A 316 -15.10 -30.70 -8.21
C ALA A 316 -13.75 -29.97 -8.33
N PHE A 317 -13.12 -29.59 -7.19
CA PHE A 317 -11.79 -28.99 -7.22
C PHE A 317 -10.72 -29.96 -7.75
N ILE A 318 -10.85 -31.26 -7.47
CA ILE A 318 -9.97 -32.30 -8.01
C ILE A 318 -10.22 -32.45 -9.52
N ASP A 319 -11.48 -32.57 -9.93
CA ASP A 319 -11.84 -32.89 -11.31
C ASP A 319 -11.52 -31.76 -12.30
N THR A 320 -11.48 -30.52 -11.82
CA THR A 320 -11.19 -29.34 -12.66
C THR A 320 -9.78 -28.78 -12.47
N ASP A 321 -8.90 -29.50 -11.76
CA ASP A 321 -7.54 -29.04 -11.43
C ASP A 321 -7.53 -27.64 -10.80
N ALA A 322 -8.48 -27.38 -9.89
CA ALA A 322 -8.69 -26.10 -9.22
C ALA A 322 -7.67 -25.81 -8.10
N LEU A 323 -6.54 -26.51 -8.11
CA LEU A 323 -5.45 -26.32 -7.16
C LEU A 323 -4.09 -26.62 -7.80
N GLN A 324 -3.04 -26.07 -7.20
CA GLN A 324 -1.66 -26.44 -7.52
C GLN A 324 -0.88 -26.69 -6.23
N CYS A 325 -0.32 -25.65 -5.60
CA CYS A 325 0.41 -25.80 -4.34
C CYS A 325 -0.48 -26.22 -3.15
N GLY A 326 -1.80 -26.14 -3.30
CA GLY A 326 -2.78 -26.52 -2.27
C GLY A 326 -2.97 -25.52 -1.14
N TYR A 327 -2.14 -24.46 -1.04
CA TYR A 327 -2.15 -23.59 0.14
C TYR A 327 -3.43 -22.76 0.28
N CYS A 328 -3.93 -22.17 -0.81
CA CYS A 328 -5.18 -21.40 -0.77
C CYS A 328 -6.44 -22.29 -0.81
N THR A 329 -6.30 -23.56 -1.21
CA THR A 329 -7.41 -24.46 -1.53
C THR A 329 -8.42 -24.61 -0.38
N PRO A 330 -8.03 -24.76 0.90
CA PRO A 330 -8.98 -24.76 2.01
C PRO A 330 -9.87 -23.52 2.03
N GLY A 331 -9.27 -22.33 2.01
CA GLY A 331 -10.03 -21.07 2.01
C GLY A 331 -10.90 -20.91 0.77
N GLN A 332 -10.42 -21.34 -0.41
CA GLN A 332 -11.19 -21.33 -1.66
C GLN A 332 -12.44 -22.22 -1.55
N ILE A 333 -12.29 -23.46 -1.07
CA ILE A 333 -13.41 -24.39 -0.92
C ILE A 333 -14.41 -23.87 0.11
N MET A 334 -13.95 -23.39 1.28
CA MET A 334 -14.86 -22.83 2.30
C MET A 334 -15.64 -21.62 1.76
N SER A 335 -14.97 -20.72 1.04
CA SER A 335 -15.61 -19.56 0.41
C SER A 335 -16.59 -19.96 -0.69
N ALA A 336 -16.29 -21.00 -1.47
CA ALA A 336 -17.16 -21.52 -2.52
C ALA A 336 -18.42 -22.17 -1.95
N VAL A 337 -18.31 -22.95 -0.87
CA VAL A 337 -19.47 -23.53 -0.17
C VAL A 337 -20.39 -22.44 0.36
N ALA A 338 -19.85 -21.40 1.00
CA ALA A 338 -20.65 -20.27 1.46
C ALA A 338 -21.29 -19.49 0.29
N LEU A 339 -20.54 -19.22 -0.78
CA LEU A 339 -21.06 -18.57 -1.98
C LEU A 339 -22.27 -19.31 -2.57
N MET A 340 -22.23 -20.65 -2.61
CA MET A 340 -23.35 -21.48 -3.05
C MET A 340 -24.59 -21.30 -2.16
N HIS A 341 -24.41 -21.26 -0.84
CA HIS A 341 -25.50 -20.99 0.11
C HIS A 341 -26.04 -19.57 0.01
N GLU A 342 -25.18 -18.60 -0.30
CA GLU A 342 -25.53 -17.18 -0.48
C GLU A 342 -26.29 -16.95 -1.80
N GLY A 343 -26.24 -17.91 -2.75
CA GLY A 343 -26.97 -17.82 -4.03
C GLY A 343 -26.21 -17.06 -5.13
N HIS A 344 -24.90 -16.92 -5.00
CA HIS A 344 -24.05 -16.10 -5.89
C HIS A 344 -23.24 -16.92 -6.90
N ALA A 345 -23.84 -18.00 -7.41
CA ALA A 345 -23.24 -18.89 -8.40
C ALA A 345 -23.99 -18.87 -9.75
N GLY A 346 -24.69 -17.77 -10.06
CA GLY A 346 -25.56 -17.69 -11.24
C GLY A 346 -24.79 -17.66 -12.57
N ASN A 347 -23.57 -17.12 -12.56
CA ASN A 347 -22.67 -17.09 -13.72
C ASN A 347 -21.21 -16.91 -13.28
N ASP A 348 -20.29 -17.07 -14.22
CA ASP A 348 -18.85 -17.01 -13.94
C ASP A 348 -18.38 -15.64 -13.41
N ASP A 349 -18.97 -14.52 -13.85
CA ASP A 349 -18.57 -13.18 -13.38
C ASP A 349 -19.00 -12.95 -11.92
N GLU A 350 -20.20 -13.40 -11.57
CA GLU A 350 -20.67 -13.40 -10.19
C GLU A 350 -19.78 -14.28 -9.30
N ILE A 351 -19.42 -15.48 -9.77
CA ILE A 351 -18.50 -16.36 -9.05
C ILE A 351 -17.15 -15.67 -8.83
N ARG A 352 -16.58 -15.02 -9.85
CA ARG A 352 -15.31 -14.28 -9.72
C ARG A 352 -15.39 -13.18 -8.68
N GLU A 353 -16.45 -12.37 -8.72
CA GLU A 353 -16.65 -11.28 -7.77
C GLU A 353 -16.78 -11.81 -6.33
N TRP A 354 -17.64 -12.81 -6.12
CA TRP A 354 -17.89 -13.36 -4.79
C TRP A 354 -16.76 -14.23 -4.25
N MET A 355 -15.81 -14.64 -5.09
CA MET A 355 -14.57 -15.32 -4.70
C MET A 355 -13.35 -14.38 -4.62
N SER A 356 -13.49 -13.10 -4.98
CA SER A 356 -12.39 -12.13 -5.04
C SER A 356 -11.63 -11.94 -3.71
N GLY A 357 -12.28 -12.27 -2.58
CA GLY A 357 -11.68 -12.27 -1.25
C GLY A 357 -10.66 -13.39 -0.98
N ASN A 358 -10.44 -14.30 -1.93
CA ASN A 358 -9.55 -15.45 -1.80
C ASN A 358 -8.48 -15.46 -2.91
N ILE A 359 -7.25 -15.14 -2.53
CA ILE A 359 -6.12 -14.97 -3.46
C ILE A 359 -5.45 -16.34 -3.72
N CYS A 360 -5.21 -16.63 -5.01
CA CYS A 360 -4.42 -17.75 -5.49
C CYS A 360 -3.20 -17.26 -6.28
N ARG A 361 -1.99 -17.38 -5.71
CA ARG A 361 -0.76 -16.95 -6.41
C ARG A 361 -0.35 -17.89 -7.54
N CYS A 362 -0.75 -19.16 -7.47
CA CYS A 362 -0.56 -20.14 -8.54
C CYS A 362 -1.41 -19.83 -9.79
N GLY A 363 -2.45 -19.00 -9.66
CA GLY A 363 -3.31 -18.63 -10.78
C GLY A 363 -4.34 -19.70 -11.17
N ALA A 364 -4.74 -20.59 -10.27
CA ALA A 364 -5.72 -21.66 -10.54
C ALA A 364 -7.19 -21.16 -10.70
N TYR A 365 -7.41 -19.86 -10.88
CA TYR A 365 -8.74 -19.25 -10.86
C TYR A 365 -9.70 -19.81 -11.91
N ALA A 366 -9.21 -20.15 -13.11
CA ALA A 366 -10.04 -20.75 -14.15
C ALA A 366 -10.61 -22.11 -13.70
N GLY A 367 -9.77 -22.96 -13.09
CA GLY A 367 -10.20 -24.24 -12.53
C GLY A 367 -11.15 -24.07 -11.34
N ILE A 368 -10.90 -23.08 -10.47
CA ILE A 368 -11.77 -22.73 -9.34
C ILE A 368 -13.17 -22.32 -9.82
N VAL A 369 -13.27 -21.41 -10.80
CA VAL A 369 -14.55 -21.01 -11.38
C VAL A 369 -15.25 -22.21 -12.01
N ALA A 370 -14.52 -23.04 -12.76
CA ALA A 370 -15.07 -24.25 -13.36
C ALA A 370 -15.62 -25.24 -12.31
N ALA A 371 -14.91 -25.45 -11.19
CA ALA A 371 -15.37 -26.31 -10.10
C ALA A 371 -16.71 -25.83 -9.54
N ILE A 372 -16.79 -24.53 -9.21
CA ILE A 372 -18.00 -23.92 -8.64
C ILE A 372 -19.16 -24.00 -9.64
N SER A 373 -18.92 -23.65 -10.90
CA SER A 373 -19.92 -23.73 -11.97
C SER A 373 -20.42 -25.17 -12.20
N ASN A 374 -19.57 -26.19 -12.09
CA ASN A 374 -19.97 -27.59 -12.21
C ASN A 374 -20.90 -28.02 -11.07
N VAL A 375 -20.55 -27.67 -9.83
CA VAL A 375 -21.39 -27.95 -8.66
C VAL A 375 -22.73 -27.21 -8.76
N ALA A 376 -22.73 -25.93 -9.17
CA ALA A 376 -23.94 -25.13 -9.33
C ALA A 376 -24.92 -25.71 -10.37
N LYS A 377 -24.40 -26.31 -11.45
CA LYS A 377 -25.21 -26.95 -12.49
C LYS A 377 -25.66 -28.37 -12.14
N GLY A 378 -25.25 -28.91 -10.98
CA GLY A 378 -25.52 -30.29 -10.59
C GLY A 378 -24.88 -31.31 -11.52
N VAL A 379 -23.78 -30.94 -12.19
CA VAL A 379 -23.01 -31.89 -13.02
C VAL A 379 -22.44 -32.92 -12.05
N LYS A 380 -22.80 -34.20 -12.25
CA LYS A 380 -22.20 -35.29 -11.48
C LYS A 380 -20.70 -35.28 -11.75
N THR A 381 -19.95 -34.93 -10.71
CA THR A 381 -18.50 -34.98 -10.62
C THR A 381 -18.10 -36.37 -10.17
#